data_AF-A0A193SJ38-F1
#
_entry.id   AF-A0A193SJ38-F1
#
_cell.length_a   1.000
_cell.length_b   1.000
_cell.length_c   1.000
_cell.angle_alpha   90.00
_cell.angle_beta   90.00
_cell.angle_gamma   90.00
#
_symmetry.space_group_name_H-M   'P 1'
#
loop_
_entity.id
_entity.type
_entity.pdbx_description
1 polymer ?
#
loop_
_entity_poly.entity_id
_entity_poly.type
_entity_poly.pdbx_seq_one_letter_code
_entity_poly.pdbx_strand_id
1 'polypeptide(L)'
;MLIRVSGYNTGAQEYLEQGNKSGREFTRDELDHRLIIEGQLSVTRAIYESIPDHGQDRYLTFTLSFKEDTVSPELLKAVTTDFKNFFMHAYKPEEFNLYAEAHLPKMKTVTDRKTGEVIDRKPHIHIIIPRINLLSGNEANPVDVYKNHEKYFEAFQEHINQKYGLSSPRENVRADITDAASVLSRYKGDDFYGKNRQFKQDLVKQVIERGVTSRADFYALVAEYGETRIRNEGKDTEYISVKLPGDAKGTNLKDTIFQDDFIVRRELKKPPLEASVIQERLLAWPQRAREIKYVNKATPKFRKAYSEASPEDRVRLLADREAKFYQVHGEHNDNVQTGQRQRDHQRSPAETRGRRTAAPADGVQDLSVSNVADHRQAGSARSRDGALLLPSDAHVHLGQSQPGGDSGLRPSVPGGGRGRRNGSTAERGRGGSGPAAVSQETTGTATPAGATGGRRAGAGKPRNARVRAGRVVPPYAKNPHRVATIADIEERGRRLFDPLKKPSDNALVFYLSPPL
;
A
#
# COMPACT_ATOMS: atom_id res chain seq x y z
N MET A 1 -13.14 -4.90 -17.19
CA MET A 1 -12.90 -4.18 -15.92
C MET A 1 -11.45 -3.67 -15.85
N LEU A 2 -11.25 -2.46 -15.30
CA LEU A 2 -9.95 -1.83 -15.01
C LEU A 2 -9.77 -1.65 -13.50
N ILE A 3 -8.61 -2.02 -12.98
CA ILE A 3 -8.24 -1.81 -11.57
C ILE A 3 -7.32 -0.60 -11.45
N ARG A 4 -7.67 0.33 -10.56
CA ARG A 4 -6.78 1.42 -10.14
C ARG A 4 -6.59 1.38 -8.64
N VAL A 5 -5.36 1.62 -8.21
CA VAL A 5 -4.99 1.66 -6.79
C VAL A 5 -4.40 3.01 -6.45
N SER A 6 -4.76 3.54 -5.28
CA SER A 6 -4.22 4.79 -4.75
C SER A 6 -4.22 4.76 -3.22
N GLY A 7 -3.37 5.57 -2.61
CA GLY A 7 -3.33 5.80 -1.17
C GLY A 7 -3.86 7.18 -0.84
N TYR A 8 -4.55 7.29 0.29
CA TYR A 8 -5.06 8.56 0.78
C TYR A 8 -5.00 8.61 2.31
N ASN A 9 -5.07 9.83 2.85
CA ASN A 9 -4.98 10.06 4.28
C ASN A 9 -6.37 10.22 4.95
N THR A 10 -7.32 10.94 4.34
CA THR A 10 -8.64 11.23 4.91
C THR A 10 -9.69 11.46 3.82
N GLY A 11 -10.96 11.62 4.19
CA GLY A 11 -12.04 12.04 3.29
C GLY A 11 -12.74 10.91 2.55
N ALA A 12 -12.51 9.64 2.93
CA ALA A 12 -13.04 8.49 2.21
C ALA A 12 -14.58 8.43 2.27
N GLN A 13 -15.15 8.71 3.45
CA GLN A 13 -16.59 8.67 3.65
C GLN A 13 -17.26 9.81 2.87
N GLU A 14 -16.75 11.02 3.02
CA GLU A 14 -17.26 12.21 2.33
C GLU A 14 -17.19 12.02 0.81
N TYR A 15 -16.14 11.39 0.30
CA TYR A 15 -15.99 11.05 -1.12
C TYR A 15 -17.03 10.03 -1.61
N LEU A 16 -17.35 9.01 -0.81
CA LEU A 16 -18.30 7.95 -1.20
C LEU A 16 -19.76 8.36 -1.00
N GLU A 17 -20.08 9.14 0.03
CA GLU A 17 -21.45 9.54 0.35
C GLU A 17 -21.85 10.82 -0.39
N GLN A 18 -21.01 11.85 -0.35
CA GLN A 18 -21.39 13.18 -0.84
C GLN A 18 -20.88 13.41 -2.26
N GLY A 19 -19.76 12.76 -2.64
CA GLY A 19 -19.19 12.85 -3.98
C GLY A 19 -18.81 14.27 -4.39
N ASN A 20 -18.55 15.15 -3.41
CA ASN A 20 -18.38 16.58 -3.59
C ASN A 20 -17.04 16.90 -4.28
N LYS A 21 -16.99 16.67 -5.58
CA LYS A 21 -15.94 17.16 -6.47
C LYS A 21 -16.37 18.56 -6.88
N SER A 22 -15.56 19.58 -6.61
CA SER A 22 -15.92 20.96 -6.94
C SER A 22 -16.35 21.09 -8.41
N GLY A 23 -17.56 21.63 -8.63
CA GLY A 23 -18.15 21.81 -9.95
C GLY A 23 -19.11 20.72 -10.45
N ARG A 24 -19.64 19.85 -9.58
CA ARG A 24 -20.77 18.95 -9.91
C ARG A 24 -22.12 19.54 -9.49
N GLU A 25 -23.14 19.38 -10.33
CA GLU A 25 -24.51 19.85 -10.06
C GLU A 25 -25.33 18.85 -9.22
N PHE A 26 -24.98 17.56 -9.28
CA PHE A 26 -25.68 16.49 -8.58
C PHE A 26 -24.78 15.81 -7.54
N THR A 27 -25.37 15.45 -6.41
CA THR A 27 -24.75 14.66 -5.34
C THR A 27 -24.56 13.21 -5.76
N ARG A 28 -23.72 12.45 -5.04
CA ARG A 28 -23.50 11.03 -5.34
C ARG A 28 -24.79 10.21 -5.22
N ASP A 29 -25.63 10.49 -4.23
CA ASP A 29 -26.89 9.78 -4.00
C ASP A 29 -27.92 10.01 -5.12
N GLU A 30 -27.88 11.17 -5.78
CA GLU A 30 -28.69 11.45 -6.96
C GLU A 30 -28.15 10.74 -8.21
N LEU A 31 -26.82 10.60 -8.30
CA LEU A 31 -26.14 10.05 -9.47
C LEU A 31 -26.13 8.53 -9.50
N ASP A 32 -25.91 7.89 -8.36
CA ASP A 32 -25.65 6.46 -8.27
C ASP A 32 -26.56 5.80 -7.22
N HIS A 33 -26.96 4.55 -7.48
CA HIS A 33 -27.41 3.64 -6.44
C HIS A 33 -26.17 3.01 -5.79
N ARG A 34 -26.03 3.24 -4.49
CA ARG A 34 -24.93 2.71 -3.67
C ARG A 34 -25.31 1.33 -3.16
N LEU A 35 -24.58 0.32 -3.59
CA LEU A 35 -24.74 -1.06 -3.16
C LEU A 35 -23.54 -1.44 -2.29
N ILE A 36 -23.76 -1.55 -0.97
CA ILE A 36 -22.74 -2.04 -0.05
C ILE A 36 -22.57 -3.55 -0.29
N ILE A 37 -21.35 -3.96 -0.66
CA ILE A 37 -21.02 -5.36 -0.95
C ILE A 37 -20.47 -6.04 0.30
N GLU A 38 -19.54 -5.38 1.01
CA GLU A 38 -18.89 -5.93 2.19
C GLU A 38 -18.45 -4.82 3.16
N GLY A 39 -18.55 -5.10 4.46
CA GLY A 39 -18.05 -4.23 5.53
C GLY A 39 -18.99 -3.09 5.93
N GLN A 40 -18.49 -2.22 6.82
CA GLN A 40 -19.19 -1.02 7.27
C GLN A 40 -18.29 0.20 7.14
N LEU A 41 -18.77 1.24 6.46
CA LEU A 41 -17.98 2.44 6.15
C LEU A 41 -17.59 3.20 7.42
N SER A 42 -18.51 3.33 8.38
CA SER A 42 -18.27 4.01 9.66
C SER A 42 -17.16 3.34 10.48
N VAL A 43 -17.16 2.01 10.52
CA VAL A 43 -16.10 1.23 11.20
C VAL A 43 -14.76 1.39 10.48
N THR A 44 -14.78 1.29 9.15
CA THR A 44 -13.57 1.47 8.31
C THR A 44 -12.96 2.85 8.52
N ARG A 45 -13.81 3.88 8.60
CA ARG A 45 -13.45 5.25 8.95
C ARG A 45 -12.77 5.33 10.29
N ALA A 46 -13.43 4.85 11.34
CA ALA A 46 -12.86 4.87 12.68
C ALA A 46 -11.48 4.19 12.73
N ILE A 47 -11.30 3.09 11.98
CA ILE A 47 -10.02 2.38 11.91
C ILE A 47 -8.94 3.22 11.23
N TYR A 48 -9.15 3.75 10.01
CA TYR A 48 -8.09 4.51 9.35
C TYR A 48 -7.85 5.86 10.04
N GLU A 49 -8.87 6.49 10.65
CA GLU A 49 -8.72 7.73 11.41
C GLU A 49 -7.93 7.52 12.71
N SER A 50 -7.96 6.29 13.28
CA SER A 50 -7.16 5.94 14.46
C SER A 50 -5.66 5.88 14.19
N ILE A 51 -5.23 5.77 12.92
CA ILE A 51 -3.82 5.79 12.53
C ILE A 51 -3.31 7.22 12.70
N PRO A 52 -2.25 7.46 13.49
CA PRO A 52 -1.68 8.79 13.68
C PRO A 52 -1.29 9.43 12.36
N ASP A 53 -1.65 10.70 12.17
CA ASP A 53 -1.35 11.42 10.93
C ASP A 53 0.06 12.02 10.97
N HIS A 54 0.90 11.56 10.05
CA HIS A 54 2.25 12.06 9.78
C HIS A 54 2.41 12.42 8.30
N GLY A 55 1.30 12.67 7.58
CA GLY A 55 1.29 12.96 6.14
C GLY A 55 1.41 11.72 5.24
N GLN A 56 1.30 10.51 5.81
CA GLN A 56 1.29 9.24 5.07
C GLN A 56 -0.12 8.84 4.65
N ASP A 57 -0.24 7.88 3.71
CA ASP A 57 -1.54 7.27 3.44
C ASP A 57 -1.98 6.42 4.64
N ARG A 58 -3.22 6.62 5.08
CA ARG A 58 -3.84 5.86 6.17
C ARG A 58 -4.73 4.73 5.65
N TYR A 59 -5.13 4.79 4.39
CA TYR A 59 -5.84 3.71 3.71
C TYR A 59 -5.44 3.61 2.24
N LEU A 60 -5.64 2.42 1.69
CA LEU A 60 -5.63 2.17 0.26
C LEU A 60 -7.06 2.23 -0.26
N THR A 61 -7.21 2.76 -1.47
CA THR A 61 -8.43 2.61 -2.24
C THR A 61 -8.14 1.87 -3.54
N PHE A 62 -9.04 0.98 -3.90
CA PHE A 62 -9.09 0.35 -5.19
C PHE A 62 -10.40 0.73 -5.87
N THR A 63 -10.29 1.22 -7.10
CA THR A 63 -11.46 1.43 -7.96
C THR A 63 -11.44 0.36 -9.05
N LEU A 64 -12.47 -0.49 -9.06
CA LEU A 64 -12.73 -1.46 -10.12
C LEU A 64 -13.77 -0.86 -11.06
N SER A 65 -13.35 -0.36 -12.22
CA SER A 65 -14.25 0.28 -13.20
C SER A 65 -14.66 -0.71 -14.29
N PHE A 66 -15.96 -0.78 -14.58
CA PHE A 66 -16.52 -1.62 -15.64
C PHE A 66 -16.74 -0.80 -16.90
N LYS A 67 -16.61 -1.43 -18.07
CA LYS A 67 -16.96 -0.78 -19.36
C LYS A 67 -18.42 -1.02 -19.71
N GLU A 68 -18.94 -2.13 -19.21
CA GLU A 68 -20.30 -2.60 -19.34
C GLU A 68 -21.28 -1.56 -18.79
N ASP A 69 -22.45 -1.40 -19.43
CA ASP A 69 -23.48 -0.47 -18.96
C ASP A 69 -24.17 -0.96 -17.69
N THR A 70 -24.28 -2.28 -17.54
CA THR A 70 -24.92 -2.94 -16.41
C THR A 70 -24.07 -4.12 -15.96
N VAL A 71 -24.00 -4.30 -14.65
CA VAL A 71 -23.28 -5.42 -14.00
C VAL A 71 -24.17 -5.89 -12.86
N SER A 72 -24.44 -7.20 -12.77
CA SER A 72 -25.35 -7.73 -11.75
C SER A 72 -24.74 -7.67 -10.34
N PRO A 73 -25.56 -7.52 -9.28
CA PRO A 73 -25.09 -7.57 -7.90
C PRO A 73 -24.28 -8.82 -7.57
N GLU A 74 -24.67 -9.98 -8.11
CA GLU A 74 -23.98 -11.26 -7.91
C GLU A 74 -22.58 -11.22 -8.50
N LEU A 75 -22.44 -10.67 -9.71
CA LEU A 75 -21.15 -10.52 -10.37
C LEU A 75 -20.25 -9.53 -9.62
N LEU A 76 -20.79 -8.40 -9.16
CA LEU A 76 -20.04 -7.42 -8.36
C LEU A 76 -19.52 -8.05 -7.05
N LYS A 77 -20.34 -8.86 -6.39
CA LYS A 77 -19.95 -9.61 -5.19
C LYS A 77 -18.89 -10.68 -5.48
N ALA A 78 -19.02 -11.41 -6.60
CA ALA A 78 -18.06 -12.42 -7.01
C ALA A 78 -16.69 -11.80 -7.32
N VAL A 79 -16.65 -10.71 -8.10
CA VAL A 79 -15.43 -9.95 -8.39
C VAL A 79 -14.79 -9.40 -7.11
N THR A 80 -15.58 -8.87 -6.18
CA THR A 80 -15.08 -8.38 -4.88
C THR A 80 -14.48 -9.52 -4.03
N THR A 81 -15.09 -10.70 -4.08
CA THR A 81 -14.60 -11.89 -3.37
C THR A 81 -13.26 -12.36 -3.95
N ASP A 82 -13.15 -12.47 -5.28
CA ASP A 82 -11.89 -12.81 -5.94
C ASP A 82 -10.80 -11.78 -5.67
N PHE A 83 -11.16 -10.49 -5.68
CA PHE A 83 -10.26 -9.40 -5.31
C PHE A 83 -9.72 -9.60 -3.89
N LYS A 84 -10.61 -9.84 -2.92
CA LYS A 84 -10.22 -10.04 -1.51
C LYS A 84 -9.31 -11.25 -1.37
N ASN A 85 -9.67 -12.37 -1.97
CA ASN A 85 -8.89 -13.61 -1.92
C ASN A 85 -7.50 -13.43 -2.54
N PHE A 86 -7.40 -12.67 -3.62
CA PHE A 86 -6.14 -12.39 -4.28
C PHE A 86 -5.27 -11.43 -3.43
N PHE A 87 -5.72 -10.20 -3.19
CA PHE A 87 -4.88 -9.17 -2.55
C PHE A 87 -4.64 -9.42 -1.06
N MET A 88 -5.58 -10.07 -0.36
CA MET A 88 -5.46 -10.37 1.05
C MET A 88 -4.90 -11.78 1.32
N HIS A 89 -4.38 -12.48 0.31
CA HIS A 89 -3.86 -13.85 0.43
C HIS A 89 -2.92 -14.08 1.62
N ALA A 90 -2.04 -13.12 1.91
CA ALA A 90 -1.06 -13.23 3.01
C ALA A 90 -1.63 -12.80 4.39
N TYR A 91 -2.90 -12.42 4.47
CA TYR A 91 -3.54 -11.88 5.67
C TYR A 91 -4.73 -12.77 6.07
N LYS A 92 -4.85 -13.07 7.36
CA LYS A 92 -6.04 -13.69 7.92
C LYS A 92 -7.15 -12.66 8.14
N PRO A 93 -8.43 -13.08 8.19
CA PRO A 93 -9.56 -12.16 8.33
C PRO A 93 -9.46 -11.20 9.54
N GLU A 94 -8.89 -11.65 10.64
CA GLU A 94 -8.69 -10.84 11.86
C GLU A 94 -7.59 -9.78 11.73
N GLU A 95 -6.79 -9.80 10.67
CA GLU A 95 -5.67 -8.88 10.50
C GLU A 95 -6.04 -7.60 9.75
N PHE A 96 -7.19 -7.54 9.10
CA PHE A 96 -7.54 -6.41 8.25
C PHE A 96 -9.02 -6.07 8.33
N ASN A 97 -9.32 -4.82 7.97
CA ASN A 97 -10.67 -4.40 7.67
C ASN A 97 -10.74 -4.08 6.17
N LEU A 98 -11.86 -4.43 5.55
CA LEU A 98 -12.13 -4.15 4.14
C LEU A 98 -13.58 -3.66 4.04
N TYR A 99 -13.76 -2.58 3.31
CA TYR A 99 -15.07 -2.09 2.92
C TYR A 99 -15.16 -2.01 1.41
N ALA A 100 -16.25 -2.53 0.84
CA ALA A 100 -16.51 -2.53 -0.59
C ALA A 100 -17.92 -2.03 -0.89
N GLU A 101 -18.01 -1.04 -1.78
CA GLU A 101 -19.27 -0.45 -2.24
C GLU A 101 -19.26 -0.28 -3.76
N ALA A 102 -20.32 -0.73 -4.43
CA ALA A 102 -20.55 -0.46 -5.83
C ALA A 102 -21.39 0.80 -6.03
N HIS A 103 -20.98 1.62 -6.99
CA HIS A 103 -21.75 2.76 -7.51
C HIS A 103 -22.35 2.35 -8.84
N LEU A 104 -23.68 2.21 -8.88
CA LEU A 104 -24.46 1.89 -10.06
C LEU A 104 -25.15 3.14 -10.60
N PRO A 105 -24.77 3.67 -11.76
CA PRO A 105 -25.33 4.92 -12.27
C PRO A 105 -26.86 4.84 -12.44
N LYS A 106 -27.59 5.74 -11.79
CA LYS A 106 -29.03 5.99 -12.05
C LYS A 106 -29.20 6.76 -13.36
N MET A 107 -28.32 7.74 -13.56
CA MET A 107 -28.20 8.50 -14.81
C MET A 107 -27.02 7.97 -15.62
N LYS A 108 -27.30 7.45 -16.83
CA LYS A 108 -26.29 6.86 -17.70
C LYS A 108 -25.35 7.89 -18.32
N THR A 109 -25.80 9.15 -18.43
CA THR A 109 -25.03 10.25 -19.01
C THR A 109 -25.07 11.45 -18.07
N VAL A 110 -23.94 12.16 -17.99
CA VAL A 110 -23.85 13.47 -17.31
C VAL A 110 -22.99 14.38 -18.16
N THR A 111 -23.46 15.61 -18.38
CA THR A 111 -22.68 16.64 -19.06
C THR A 111 -21.59 17.16 -18.12
N ASP A 112 -20.33 17.09 -18.54
CA ASP A 112 -19.23 17.72 -17.82
C ASP A 112 -19.36 19.24 -17.92
N ARG A 113 -19.46 19.93 -16.78
CA ARG A 113 -19.62 21.38 -16.74
C ARG A 113 -18.40 22.16 -17.25
N LYS A 114 -17.22 21.54 -17.26
CA LYS A 114 -15.98 22.19 -17.72
C LYS A 114 -15.79 22.10 -19.22
N THR A 115 -16.19 20.99 -19.83
CA THR A 115 -15.99 20.75 -21.27
C THR A 115 -17.28 20.80 -22.07
N GLY A 116 -18.44 20.75 -21.42
CA GLY A 116 -19.75 20.62 -22.08
C GLY A 116 -20.01 19.24 -22.69
N GLU A 117 -19.08 18.30 -22.52
CA GLU A 117 -19.18 16.97 -23.14
C GLU A 117 -20.08 16.04 -22.34
N VAL A 118 -20.86 15.22 -23.05
CA VAL A 118 -21.67 14.18 -22.43
C VAL A 118 -20.76 13.01 -22.05
N ILE A 119 -20.62 12.74 -20.76
CA ILE A 119 -19.83 11.62 -20.24
C ILE A 119 -20.77 10.49 -19.84
N ASP A 120 -20.49 9.31 -20.41
CA ASP A 120 -21.09 8.06 -19.96
C ASP A 120 -20.62 7.69 -18.56
N ARG A 121 -21.57 7.47 -17.65
CA ARG A 121 -21.32 6.89 -16.34
C ARG A 121 -21.44 5.38 -16.43
N LYS A 122 -20.39 4.67 -16.00
CA LYS A 122 -20.37 3.21 -15.92
C LYS A 122 -20.30 2.73 -14.46
N PRO A 123 -20.80 1.53 -14.14
CA PRO A 123 -20.64 0.89 -12.85
C PRO A 123 -19.17 0.84 -12.40
N HIS A 124 -18.96 1.00 -11.10
CA HIS A 124 -17.63 0.81 -10.50
C HIS A 124 -17.72 0.43 -9.02
N ILE A 125 -16.74 -0.33 -8.53
CA ILE A 125 -16.60 -0.70 -7.12
C ILE A 125 -15.48 0.13 -6.50
N HIS A 126 -15.74 0.72 -5.34
CA HIS A 126 -14.72 1.27 -4.44
C HIS A 126 -14.45 0.27 -3.33
N ILE A 127 -13.19 -0.10 -3.15
CA ILE A 127 -12.72 -0.92 -2.04
C ILE A 127 -11.76 -0.08 -1.21
N ILE A 128 -12.00 0.01 0.10
CA ILE A 128 -11.16 0.72 1.06
C ILE A 128 -10.52 -0.29 2.01
N ILE A 129 -9.21 -0.21 2.17
CA ILE A 129 -8.42 -1.05 3.07
C ILE A 129 -7.54 -0.14 3.94
N PRO A 130 -7.83 0.03 5.24
CA PRO A 130 -6.96 0.75 6.16
C PRO A 130 -5.54 0.16 6.19
N ARG A 131 -4.52 1.02 6.26
CA ARG A 131 -3.09 0.62 6.25
C ARG A 131 -2.59 0.18 7.64
N ILE A 132 -3.40 -0.55 8.38
CA ILE A 132 -3.08 -1.09 9.70
C ILE A 132 -3.46 -2.56 9.77
N ASN A 133 -2.57 -3.36 10.34
CA ASN A 133 -2.80 -4.75 10.67
C ASN A 133 -3.48 -4.78 12.04
N LEU A 134 -4.74 -5.20 12.09
CA LEU A 134 -5.57 -5.15 13.30
C LEU A 134 -5.08 -6.09 14.40
N LEU A 135 -4.34 -7.15 14.04
CA LEU A 135 -3.77 -8.10 15.00
C LEU A 135 -2.49 -7.58 15.65
N SER A 136 -1.57 -7.02 14.85
CA SER A 136 -0.25 -6.58 15.32
C SER A 136 -0.15 -5.10 15.66
N GLY A 137 -1.11 -4.28 15.20
CA GLY A 137 -1.07 -2.81 15.28
C GLY A 137 -0.03 -2.15 14.35
N ASN A 138 0.72 -2.94 13.57
CA ASN A 138 1.72 -2.44 12.64
C ASN A 138 1.07 -2.05 11.30
N GLU A 139 1.81 -1.33 10.47
CA GLU A 139 1.33 -0.96 9.14
C GLU A 139 1.07 -2.17 8.23
N ALA A 140 -0.13 -2.28 7.66
CA ALA A 140 -0.49 -3.25 6.62
C ALA A 140 -0.51 -2.58 5.25
N ASN A 141 0.13 -3.17 4.25
CA ASN A 141 0.04 -2.72 2.86
C ASN A 141 0.15 -3.93 1.93
N PRO A 142 -0.96 -4.47 1.40
CA PRO A 142 -0.95 -5.61 0.48
C PRO A 142 -0.37 -5.29 -0.92
N VAL A 143 -0.16 -4.01 -1.24
CA VAL A 143 0.32 -3.54 -2.56
C VAL A 143 1.81 -3.24 -2.56
N ASP A 144 2.34 -2.77 -1.43
CA ASP A 144 3.68 -2.18 -1.32
C ASP A 144 3.93 -1.12 -2.42
N VAL A 145 5.05 -1.20 -3.14
CA VAL A 145 5.35 -0.32 -4.27
C VAL A 145 4.70 -0.89 -5.54
N TYR A 146 3.55 -0.34 -5.93
CA TYR A 146 2.75 -0.81 -7.08
C TYR A 146 3.57 -1.13 -8.34
N LYS A 147 4.51 -0.26 -8.73
CA LYS A 147 5.34 -0.43 -9.93
C LYS A 147 6.12 -1.76 -9.94
N ASN A 148 6.50 -2.27 -8.78
CA ASN A 148 7.23 -3.53 -8.68
C ASN A 148 6.34 -4.75 -8.93
N HIS A 149 5.02 -4.59 -8.86
CA HIS A 149 4.04 -5.69 -8.86
C HIS A 149 2.95 -5.51 -9.91
N GLU A 150 3.02 -4.46 -10.73
CA GLU A 150 2.04 -4.11 -11.79
C GLU A 150 1.68 -5.32 -12.66
N LYS A 151 2.65 -6.17 -13.03
CA LYS A 151 2.43 -7.37 -13.83
C LYS A 151 1.44 -8.38 -13.22
N TYR A 152 1.40 -8.48 -11.90
CA TYR A 152 0.48 -9.37 -11.18
C TYR A 152 -0.93 -8.79 -11.13
N PHE A 153 -1.03 -7.47 -10.99
CA PHE A 153 -2.30 -6.75 -11.01
C PHE A 153 -2.93 -6.83 -12.40
N GLU A 154 -2.11 -6.67 -13.45
CA GLU A 154 -2.54 -6.88 -14.83
C GLU A 154 -3.02 -8.32 -15.05
N ALA A 155 -2.24 -9.32 -14.60
CA ALA A 155 -2.64 -10.72 -14.76
C ALA A 155 -3.96 -11.05 -14.04
N PHE A 156 -4.12 -10.57 -12.79
CA PHE A 156 -5.37 -10.71 -12.06
C PHE A 156 -6.53 -10.02 -12.77
N GLN A 157 -6.35 -8.78 -13.22
CA GLN A 157 -7.38 -8.05 -13.95
C GLN A 157 -7.80 -8.79 -15.23
N GLU A 158 -6.85 -9.23 -16.05
CA GLU A 158 -7.15 -9.95 -17.29
C GLU A 158 -7.79 -11.31 -17.01
N HIS A 159 -7.37 -12.02 -15.96
CA HIS A 159 -8.01 -13.25 -15.52
C HIS A 159 -9.48 -13.03 -15.14
N ILE A 160 -9.78 -12.01 -14.34
CA ILE A 160 -11.16 -11.67 -13.95
C ILE A 160 -11.98 -11.27 -15.17
N ASN A 161 -11.39 -10.51 -16.10
CA ASN A 161 -12.06 -10.15 -17.34
C ASN A 161 -12.42 -11.39 -18.16
N GLN A 162 -11.50 -12.34 -18.34
CA GLN A 162 -11.75 -13.58 -19.06
C GLN A 162 -12.76 -14.48 -18.33
N LYS A 163 -12.62 -14.66 -17.01
CA LYS A 163 -13.47 -15.51 -16.18
C LYS A 163 -14.94 -15.08 -16.23
N TYR A 164 -15.21 -13.78 -16.26
CA TYR A 164 -16.56 -13.22 -16.20
C TYR A 164 -17.05 -12.60 -17.51
N GLY A 165 -16.28 -12.70 -18.60
CA GLY A 165 -16.64 -12.11 -19.90
C GLY A 165 -16.71 -10.57 -19.88
N LEU A 166 -15.87 -9.91 -19.08
CA LEU A 166 -15.80 -8.45 -19.00
C LEU A 166 -14.79 -7.88 -19.99
N SER A 167 -15.03 -6.66 -20.44
CA SER A 167 -14.20 -5.95 -21.41
C SER A 167 -12.78 -5.71 -20.89
N SER A 168 -11.77 -6.11 -21.66
CA SER A 168 -10.36 -5.91 -21.31
C SER A 168 -9.92 -4.46 -21.55
N PRO A 169 -9.21 -3.80 -20.62
CA PRO A 169 -8.54 -2.53 -20.87
C PRO A 169 -7.47 -2.59 -21.96
N ARG A 170 -6.96 -3.77 -22.31
CA ARG A 170 -6.00 -3.96 -23.40
C ARG A 170 -6.64 -3.77 -24.78
N GLU A 171 -7.90 -4.11 -24.92
CA GLU A 171 -8.70 -3.88 -26.13
C GLU A 171 -9.32 -2.48 -26.16
N ASN A 172 -9.32 -1.78 -25.02
CA ASN A 172 -10.05 -0.54 -24.81
C ASN A 172 -9.12 0.56 -24.28
N VAL A 173 -8.03 0.81 -25.00
CA VAL A 173 -7.02 1.78 -24.56
C VAL A 173 -7.52 3.20 -24.76
N ARG A 174 -7.61 3.95 -23.65
CA ARG A 174 -8.01 5.37 -23.70
C ARG A 174 -6.84 6.24 -24.17
N ALA A 175 -6.83 6.61 -25.44
CA ALA A 175 -5.92 7.61 -25.99
C ALA A 175 -6.73 8.65 -26.78
N ASP A 176 -6.21 9.87 -26.84
CA ASP A 176 -6.63 10.80 -27.87
C ASP A 176 -5.89 10.39 -29.14
N ILE A 177 -6.63 9.87 -30.12
CA ILE A 177 -6.05 9.32 -31.35
C ILE A 177 -5.53 10.43 -32.26
N THR A 178 -6.00 11.66 -32.06
CA THR A 178 -5.58 12.83 -32.83
C THR A 178 -4.26 13.42 -32.32
N ASP A 179 -3.85 13.09 -31.09
CA ASP A 179 -2.59 13.52 -30.52
C ASP A 179 -1.57 12.37 -30.49
N ALA A 180 -0.50 12.53 -31.28
CA ALA A 180 0.61 11.58 -31.32
C ALA A 180 1.27 11.40 -29.95
N ALA A 181 1.38 12.45 -29.14
CA ALA A 181 1.96 12.33 -27.80
C ALA A 181 1.06 11.47 -26.88
N SER A 182 -0.25 11.69 -26.92
CA SER A 182 -1.26 10.86 -26.23
C SER A 182 -1.18 9.40 -26.65
N VAL A 183 -1.13 9.11 -27.95
CA VAL A 183 -0.97 7.74 -28.48
C VAL A 183 0.34 7.12 -28.02
N LEU A 184 1.47 7.80 -28.23
CA LEU A 184 2.81 7.29 -27.89
C LEU A 184 2.97 7.08 -26.39
N SER A 185 2.33 7.88 -25.54
CA SER A 185 2.36 7.70 -24.08
C SER A 185 1.78 6.36 -23.61
N ARG A 186 0.92 5.73 -24.42
CA ARG A 186 0.33 4.41 -24.13
C ARG A 186 1.25 3.26 -24.47
N TYR A 187 2.26 3.51 -25.30
CA TYR A 187 3.33 2.59 -25.58
C TYR A 187 4.45 2.83 -24.56
N LYS A 188 4.71 1.85 -23.71
CA LYS A 188 5.82 1.91 -22.75
C LYS A 188 7.14 1.91 -23.52
N GLY A 189 8.23 2.31 -22.86
CA GLY A 189 9.58 2.25 -23.45
C GLY A 189 9.96 0.87 -24.00
N ASP A 190 9.27 -0.19 -23.55
CA ASP A 190 9.41 -1.56 -24.00
C ASP A 190 8.57 -1.92 -25.25
N ASP A 191 7.51 -1.18 -25.58
CA ASP A 191 6.61 -1.54 -26.69
C ASP A 191 7.21 -1.24 -28.08
N PHE A 192 8.32 -0.49 -28.13
CA PHE A 192 9.14 -0.30 -29.34
C PHE A 192 10.50 -0.99 -29.20
N TYR A 193 10.51 -2.24 -28.74
CA TYR A 193 11.74 -3.01 -28.56
C TYR A 193 12.51 -3.16 -29.89
N GLY A 194 13.81 -2.87 -29.87
CA GLY A 194 14.72 -3.08 -31.00
C GLY A 194 15.38 -1.83 -31.58
N LYS A 195 16.06 -2.01 -32.72
CA LYS A 195 16.72 -0.94 -33.47
C LYS A 195 15.67 0.03 -34.05
N ASN A 196 16.03 1.31 -34.19
CA ASN A 196 15.20 2.35 -34.83
C ASN A 196 13.92 2.76 -34.08
N ARG A 197 13.97 2.77 -32.74
CA ARG A 197 12.88 3.29 -31.90
C ARG A 197 12.45 4.71 -32.27
N GLN A 198 13.41 5.61 -32.47
CA GLN A 198 13.13 7.01 -32.80
C GLN A 198 12.34 7.12 -34.10
N PHE A 199 12.79 6.41 -35.14
CA PHE A 199 12.08 6.31 -36.41
C PHE A 199 10.63 5.82 -36.24
N LYS A 200 10.39 4.76 -35.46
CA LYS A 200 9.03 4.28 -35.20
C LYS A 200 8.15 5.34 -34.54
N GLN A 201 8.68 6.09 -33.57
CA GLN A 201 7.95 7.18 -32.91
C GLN A 201 7.63 8.31 -33.88
N ASP A 202 8.58 8.70 -34.72
CA ASP A 202 8.37 9.77 -35.70
C ASP A 202 7.43 9.34 -36.83
N LEU A 203 7.46 8.06 -37.24
CA LEU A 203 6.50 7.51 -38.19
C LEU A 203 5.06 7.59 -37.64
N VAL A 204 4.86 7.28 -36.35
CA VAL A 204 3.53 7.43 -35.71
C VAL A 204 3.04 8.87 -35.76
N LYS A 205 3.92 9.85 -35.50
CA LYS A 205 3.56 11.27 -35.63
C LYS A 205 3.12 11.60 -37.04
N GLN A 206 3.89 11.17 -38.05
CA GLN A 206 3.56 11.46 -39.45
C GLN A 206 2.28 10.77 -39.92
N VAL A 207 1.97 9.56 -39.44
CA VAL A 207 0.70 8.88 -39.71
C VAL A 207 -0.51 9.68 -39.21
N ILE A 208 -0.36 10.37 -38.08
CA ILE A 208 -1.43 11.20 -37.49
C ILE A 208 -1.48 12.56 -38.18
N GLU A 209 -0.33 13.23 -38.33
CA GLU A 209 -0.21 14.56 -38.97
C GLU A 209 -0.69 14.56 -40.43
N ARG A 210 -0.37 13.51 -41.18
CA ARG A 210 -0.79 13.37 -42.59
C ARG A 210 -2.16 12.71 -42.74
N GLY A 211 -2.83 12.34 -41.64
CA GLY A 211 -4.17 11.76 -41.68
C GLY A 211 -4.27 10.42 -42.44
N VAL A 212 -3.22 9.59 -42.39
CA VAL A 212 -3.14 8.32 -43.14
C VAL A 212 -4.22 7.34 -42.66
N THR A 213 -5.22 7.03 -43.49
CA THR A 213 -6.36 6.18 -43.10
C THR A 213 -6.49 4.90 -43.93
N SER A 214 -5.56 4.67 -44.85
CA SER A 214 -5.53 3.47 -45.69
C SER A 214 -4.18 2.76 -45.59
N ARG A 215 -4.21 1.44 -45.79
CA ARG A 215 -2.99 0.62 -45.81
C ARG A 215 -2.06 1.03 -46.95
N ALA A 216 -2.62 1.40 -48.11
CA ALA A 216 -1.84 1.85 -49.26
C ALA A 216 -1.08 3.15 -48.96
N ASP A 217 -1.75 4.14 -48.37
CA ASP A 217 -1.13 5.41 -47.99
C ASP A 217 -0.07 5.21 -46.91
N PHE A 218 -0.30 4.29 -45.97
CA PHE A 218 0.69 3.93 -44.97
C PHE A 218 1.93 3.29 -45.60
N TYR A 219 1.78 2.38 -46.55
CA TYR A 219 2.90 1.76 -47.24
C TYR A 219 3.68 2.77 -48.09
N ALA A 220 2.97 3.72 -48.74
CA ALA A 220 3.59 4.82 -49.45
C ALA A 220 4.41 5.72 -48.52
N LEU A 221 3.85 6.09 -47.35
CA LEU A 221 4.56 6.86 -46.33
C LEU A 221 5.83 6.13 -45.85
N VAL A 222 5.73 4.83 -45.57
CA VAL A 222 6.89 4.04 -45.12
C VAL A 222 7.97 3.94 -46.22
N ALA A 223 7.58 3.91 -47.50
CA ALA A 223 8.51 3.87 -48.63
C ALA A 223 9.34 5.16 -48.80
N GLU A 224 8.90 6.30 -48.26
CA GLU A 224 9.69 7.54 -48.25
C GLU A 224 11.00 7.41 -47.45
N TYR A 225 11.08 6.44 -46.52
CA TYR A 225 12.21 6.29 -45.62
C TYR A 225 13.21 5.21 -46.04
N GLY A 226 12.95 4.43 -47.10
CA GLY A 226 13.88 3.40 -47.57
C GLY A 226 13.22 2.25 -48.34
N GLU A 227 13.99 1.20 -48.60
CA GLU A 227 13.52 0.02 -49.33
C GLU A 227 12.51 -0.76 -48.49
N THR A 228 11.28 -0.91 -48.99
CA THR A 228 10.21 -1.63 -48.30
C THR A 228 10.03 -3.05 -48.81
N ARG A 229 9.56 -3.92 -47.93
CA ARG A 229 9.16 -5.28 -48.26
C ARG A 229 7.93 -5.65 -47.44
N ILE A 230 6.87 -6.06 -48.12
CA ILE A 230 5.67 -6.63 -47.49
C ILE A 230 6.01 -8.07 -47.07
N ARG A 231 5.61 -8.43 -45.85
CA ARG A 231 5.78 -9.77 -45.29
C ARG A 231 4.40 -10.34 -45.01
N ASN A 232 4.24 -11.65 -45.21
CA ASN A 232 2.97 -12.36 -45.03
C ASN A 232 1.81 -11.76 -45.83
N GLU A 233 2.10 -11.30 -47.05
CA GLU A 233 1.12 -10.68 -47.95
C GLU A 233 -0.13 -11.55 -48.12
N GLY A 234 -1.31 -10.92 -48.00
CA GLY A 234 -2.60 -11.58 -48.12
C GLY A 234 -3.03 -12.43 -46.92
N LYS A 235 -2.30 -12.39 -45.80
CA LYS A 235 -2.70 -13.03 -44.53
C LYS A 235 -3.05 -11.98 -43.49
N ASP A 236 -3.79 -12.37 -42.45
CA ASP A 236 -4.09 -11.51 -41.29
C ASP A 236 -2.85 -11.05 -40.52
N THR A 237 -1.71 -11.70 -40.76
CA THR A 237 -0.40 -11.36 -40.16
C THR A 237 0.49 -10.56 -41.11
N GLU A 238 -0.08 -9.92 -42.13
CA GLU A 238 0.63 -9.04 -43.03
C GLU A 238 1.25 -7.85 -42.28
N TYR A 239 2.52 -7.55 -42.57
CA TYR A 239 3.17 -6.36 -42.06
C TYR A 239 4.22 -5.86 -43.05
N ILE A 240 4.49 -4.56 -43.00
CA ILE A 240 5.56 -3.93 -43.79
C ILE A 240 6.88 -3.92 -43.01
N SER A 241 7.97 -4.17 -43.72
CA SER A 241 9.34 -3.98 -43.24
C SER A 241 10.01 -2.90 -44.08
N VAL A 242 10.79 -2.03 -43.45
CA VAL A 242 11.55 -0.97 -44.13
C VAL A 242 13.03 -1.06 -43.80
N LYS A 243 13.88 -1.01 -44.82
CA LYS A 243 15.32 -0.95 -44.68
C LYS A 243 15.76 0.51 -44.85
N LEU A 244 16.10 1.13 -43.72
CA LEU A 244 16.53 2.52 -43.67
C LEU A 244 17.93 2.69 -44.30
N PRO A 245 18.25 3.89 -44.85
CA PRO A 245 19.59 4.20 -45.32
C PRO A 245 20.64 3.93 -44.24
N GLY A 246 21.69 3.19 -44.60
CA GLY A 246 22.76 2.80 -43.68
C GLY A 246 22.49 1.54 -42.86
N ASP A 247 21.30 0.95 -42.93
CA ASP A 247 20.97 -0.28 -42.21
C ASP A 247 21.18 -1.55 -43.04
N ALA A 248 21.93 -2.51 -42.48
CA ALA A 248 22.14 -3.83 -43.07
C ALA A 248 20.89 -4.73 -43.01
N LYS A 249 19.96 -4.48 -42.07
CA LYS A 249 18.74 -5.26 -41.86
C LYS A 249 17.52 -4.35 -41.83
N GLY A 250 16.39 -4.85 -42.34
CA GLY A 250 15.12 -4.15 -42.28
C GLY A 250 14.54 -4.07 -40.87
N THR A 251 13.86 -2.96 -40.57
CA THR A 251 13.03 -2.75 -39.39
C THR A 251 11.63 -3.26 -39.67
N ASN A 252 11.18 -4.23 -38.87
CA ASN A 252 9.84 -4.78 -39.00
C ASN A 252 8.85 -3.90 -38.21
N LEU A 253 7.77 -3.47 -38.86
CA LEU A 253 6.67 -2.72 -38.24
C LEU A 253 5.54 -3.67 -37.83
N LYS A 254 5.83 -4.55 -36.87
CA LYS A 254 4.87 -5.57 -36.37
C LYS A 254 3.97 -5.08 -35.24
N ASP A 255 4.30 -3.94 -34.63
CA ASP A 255 3.62 -3.41 -33.46
C ASP A 255 2.17 -3.05 -33.80
N THR A 256 1.24 -3.19 -32.86
CA THR A 256 -0.22 -3.01 -33.10
C THR A 256 -0.56 -1.63 -33.65
N ILE A 257 0.25 -0.60 -33.35
CA ILE A 257 0.10 0.75 -33.90
C ILE A 257 0.37 0.86 -35.41
N PHE A 258 1.03 -0.13 -36.02
CA PHE A 258 1.30 -0.17 -37.46
C PHE A 258 0.39 -1.14 -38.21
N GLN A 259 -0.60 -1.72 -37.53
CA GLN A 259 -1.59 -2.61 -38.10
C GLN A 259 -2.87 -1.86 -38.45
N ASP A 260 -3.75 -2.51 -39.23
CA ASP A 260 -5.02 -1.93 -39.68
C ASP A 260 -5.89 -1.39 -38.57
N ASP A 261 -5.86 -2.01 -37.38
CA ASP A 261 -6.64 -1.55 -36.25
C ASP A 261 -6.32 -0.09 -35.92
N PHE A 262 -5.05 0.33 -35.94
CA PHE A 262 -4.72 1.74 -35.76
C PHE A 262 -4.72 2.53 -37.07
N ILE A 263 -4.11 2.01 -38.14
CA ILE A 263 -3.95 2.76 -39.39
C ILE A 263 -5.30 3.04 -40.07
N VAL A 264 -6.13 2.02 -40.19
CA VAL A 264 -7.40 2.09 -40.92
C VAL A 264 -8.55 2.41 -39.97
N ARG A 265 -8.67 1.69 -38.85
CA ARG A 265 -9.80 1.84 -37.91
C ARG A 265 -9.57 2.89 -36.83
N ARG A 266 -8.34 3.40 -36.68
CA ARG A 266 -7.96 4.39 -35.65
C ARG A 266 -8.25 3.90 -34.22
N GLU A 267 -8.20 2.59 -34.02
CA GLU A 267 -8.37 1.91 -32.74
C GLU A 267 -7.03 1.55 -32.12
N LEU A 268 -6.84 1.90 -30.85
CA LEU A 268 -5.63 1.53 -30.11
C LEU A 268 -5.87 0.26 -29.29
N LYS A 269 -5.19 -0.83 -29.69
CA LYS A 269 -5.24 -2.11 -28.98
C LYS A 269 -3.85 -2.55 -28.56
N LYS A 270 -3.80 -3.20 -27.40
CA LYS A 270 -2.64 -3.96 -26.94
C LYS A 270 -2.90 -5.44 -27.19
N PRO A 271 -1.88 -6.23 -27.54
CA PRO A 271 -2.05 -7.66 -27.74
C PRO A 271 -2.66 -8.30 -26.47
N PRO A 272 -3.59 -9.25 -26.57
CA PRO A 272 -4.14 -9.92 -25.39
C PRO A 272 -3.00 -10.56 -24.59
N LEU A 273 -3.16 -10.63 -23.27
CA LEU A 273 -2.18 -11.29 -22.43
C LEU A 273 -2.36 -12.81 -22.55
N GLU A 274 -1.28 -13.51 -22.92
CA GLU A 274 -1.29 -14.97 -23.08
C GLU A 274 -1.78 -15.68 -21.81
N ALA A 275 -2.64 -16.70 -21.98
CA ALA A 275 -3.24 -17.42 -20.87
C ALA A 275 -2.20 -18.10 -19.96
N SER A 276 -1.11 -18.60 -20.54
CA SER A 276 0.02 -19.19 -19.81
C SER A 276 0.73 -18.15 -18.92
N VAL A 277 0.91 -16.92 -19.43
CA VAL A 277 1.53 -15.82 -18.69
C VAL A 277 0.62 -15.35 -17.54
N ILE A 278 -0.69 -15.30 -17.77
CA ILE A 278 -1.67 -15.03 -16.71
C ILE A 278 -1.54 -16.09 -15.61
N GLN A 279 -1.60 -17.37 -15.98
CA GLN A 279 -1.54 -18.48 -15.05
C GLN A 279 -0.23 -18.50 -14.25
N GLU A 280 0.92 -18.32 -14.90
CA GLU A 280 2.23 -18.26 -14.24
C GLU A 280 2.27 -17.15 -13.18
N ARG A 281 1.79 -15.95 -13.53
CA ARG A 281 1.78 -14.79 -12.62
C ARG A 281 0.82 -15.02 -11.45
N LEU A 282 -0.35 -15.61 -11.68
CA LEU A 282 -1.30 -15.95 -10.63
C LEU A 282 -0.73 -17.01 -9.67
N LEU A 283 -0.05 -18.05 -10.19
CA LEU A 283 0.58 -19.09 -9.37
C LEU A 283 1.75 -18.55 -8.54
N ALA A 284 2.46 -17.54 -9.03
CA ALA A 284 3.54 -16.90 -8.29
C ALA A 284 3.04 -15.90 -7.22
N TRP A 285 1.78 -15.46 -7.29
CA TRP A 285 1.25 -14.43 -6.38
C TRP A 285 1.20 -14.84 -4.90
N PRO A 286 0.77 -16.05 -4.50
CA PRO A 286 0.80 -16.50 -3.11
C PRO A 286 2.12 -16.25 -2.38
N GLN A 287 3.23 -16.65 -3.01
CA GLN A 287 4.57 -16.39 -2.48
C GLN A 287 4.86 -14.88 -2.46
N ARG A 288 4.55 -14.16 -3.54
CA ARG A 288 4.79 -12.72 -3.63
C ARG A 288 4.04 -11.91 -2.58
N ALA A 289 2.80 -12.24 -2.28
CA ALA A 289 2.00 -11.61 -1.23
C ALA A 289 2.65 -11.80 0.15
N ARG A 290 3.18 -13.00 0.42
CA ARG A 290 3.91 -13.30 1.66
C ARG A 290 5.24 -12.55 1.73
N GLU A 291 5.95 -12.40 0.60
CA GLU A 291 7.17 -11.57 0.53
C GLU A 291 6.88 -10.10 0.87
N ILE A 292 5.80 -9.54 0.32
CA ILE A 292 5.36 -8.17 0.63
C ILE A 292 5.14 -8.00 2.14
N LYS A 293 4.42 -8.93 2.76
CA LYS A 293 4.09 -8.86 4.19
C LYS A 293 5.32 -9.10 5.09
N TYR A 294 6.09 -10.15 4.82
CA TYR A 294 7.09 -10.66 5.78
C TYR A 294 8.54 -10.30 5.44
N VAL A 295 8.86 -9.97 4.18
CA VAL A 295 10.24 -9.74 3.72
C VAL A 295 10.50 -8.24 3.50
N ASN A 296 9.62 -7.53 2.79
CA ASN A 296 9.90 -6.13 2.40
C ASN A 296 10.11 -5.21 3.61
N LYS A 297 9.35 -5.44 4.68
CA LYS A 297 9.46 -4.71 5.96
C LYS A 297 10.43 -5.35 6.96
N ALA A 298 11.12 -6.43 6.59
CA ALA A 298 12.08 -7.09 7.46
C ALA A 298 13.43 -6.35 7.54
N THR A 299 14.28 -6.79 8.47
CA THR A 299 15.63 -6.25 8.64
C THR A 299 16.47 -6.46 7.37
N PRO A 300 17.41 -5.54 7.05
CA PRO A 300 18.29 -5.68 5.88
C PRO A 300 19.03 -7.02 5.83
N LYS A 301 19.48 -7.53 6.99
CA LYS A 301 20.12 -8.84 7.12
C LYS A 301 19.21 -9.98 6.64
N PHE A 302 17.94 -9.95 7.00
CA PHE A 302 16.97 -10.98 6.57
C PHE A 302 16.67 -10.86 5.09
N ARG A 303 16.51 -9.64 4.55
CA ARG A 303 16.29 -9.45 3.11
C ARG A 303 17.44 -10.00 2.28
N LYS A 304 18.69 -9.77 2.72
CA LYS A 304 19.88 -10.35 2.07
C LYS A 304 19.87 -11.88 2.12
N ALA A 305 19.65 -12.46 3.31
CA ALA A 305 19.57 -13.91 3.46
C ALA A 305 18.45 -14.53 2.60
N TYR A 306 17.29 -13.88 2.51
CA TYR A 306 16.18 -14.31 1.67
C TYR A 306 16.51 -14.25 0.18
N SER A 307 17.18 -13.19 -0.28
CA SER A 307 17.57 -13.06 -1.68
C SER A 307 18.60 -14.12 -2.12
N GLU A 308 19.49 -14.52 -1.21
CA GLU A 308 20.55 -15.52 -1.44
C GLU A 308 20.05 -16.97 -1.27
N ALA A 309 18.87 -17.18 -0.68
CA ALA A 309 18.29 -18.50 -0.43
C ALA A 309 17.75 -19.16 -1.70
N SER A 310 17.76 -20.51 -1.71
CA SER A 310 17.13 -21.32 -2.77
C SER A 310 15.60 -21.13 -2.78
N PRO A 311 14.89 -21.51 -3.85
CA PRO A 311 13.43 -21.47 -3.90
C PRO A 311 12.76 -22.21 -2.72
N GLU A 312 13.27 -23.39 -2.36
CA GLU A 312 12.77 -24.21 -1.25
C GLU A 312 13.01 -23.53 0.10
N ASP A 313 14.20 -22.98 0.31
CA ASP A 313 14.54 -22.26 1.53
C ASP A 313 13.75 -20.96 1.66
N ARG A 314 13.42 -20.28 0.56
CA ARG A 314 12.53 -19.12 0.58
C ARG A 314 11.14 -19.47 1.10
N VAL A 315 10.57 -20.59 0.65
CA VAL A 315 9.26 -21.06 1.15
C VAL A 315 9.32 -21.34 2.65
N ARG A 316 10.39 -22.01 3.11
CA ARG A 316 10.62 -22.27 4.54
C ARG A 316 10.78 -20.99 5.36
N LEU A 317 11.60 -20.05 4.91
CA LEU A 317 11.81 -18.77 5.57
C LEU A 317 10.52 -17.95 5.70
N LEU A 318 9.63 -17.98 4.69
CA LEU A 318 8.32 -17.35 4.77
C LEU A 318 7.42 -18.06 5.79
N ALA A 319 7.40 -19.39 5.82
CA ALA A 319 6.64 -20.17 6.79
C ALA A 319 7.10 -19.91 8.23
N ASP A 320 8.41 -19.89 8.47
CA ASP A 320 8.97 -19.58 9.80
C ASP A 320 8.61 -18.16 10.25
N ARG A 321 8.63 -17.19 9.32
CA ARG A 321 8.23 -15.81 9.61
C ARG A 321 6.76 -15.69 9.94
N GLU A 322 5.91 -16.39 9.21
CA GLU A 322 4.47 -16.42 9.44
C GLU A 322 4.14 -17.07 10.79
N ALA A 323 4.73 -18.24 11.07
CA ALA A 323 4.57 -18.92 12.35
C ALA A 323 5.01 -18.02 13.52
N LYS A 324 6.16 -17.36 13.38
CA LYS A 324 6.64 -16.40 14.39
C LYS A 324 5.72 -15.18 14.54
N PHE A 325 5.14 -14.68 13.46
CA PHE A 325 4.20 -13.56 13.50
C PHE A 325 2.98 -13.92 14.35
N TYR A 326 2.36 -15.08 14.11
CA TYR A 326 1.21 -15.51 14.91
C TYR A 326 1.59 -16.01 16.31
N GLN A 327 2.80 -16.50 16.54
CA GLN A 327 3.27 -16.79 17.89
C GLN A 327 3.36 -15.52 18.75
N VAL A 328 3.73 -14.39 18.14
CA VAL A 328 3.89 -13.11 18.86
C VAL A 328 2.58 -12.34 18.98
N HIS A 329 1.76 -12.35 17.92
CA HIS A 329 0.57 -11.50 17.81
C HIS A 329 -0.76 -12.26 17.83
N GLY A 330 -0.76 -13.58 17.59
CA GLY A 330 -1.96 -14.39 17.66
C GLY A 330 -2.51 -14.45 19.09
N GLU A 331 -3.83 -14.60 19.20
CA GLU A 331 -4.44 -14.93 20.47
C GLU A 331 -3.87 -16.26 20.98
N HIS A 332 -3.48 -16.31 22.25
CA HIS A 332 -3.20 -17.57 22.95
C HIS A 332 -4.52 -18.32 23.19
N ASN A 333 -5.21 -18.69 22.12
CA ASN A 333 -6.27 -19.68 22.19
C ASN A 333 -5.60 -21.01 21.84
N ASP A 334 -5.60 -21.93 22.81
CA ASP A 334 -4.97 -23.26 22.80
C ASP A 334 -3.50 -23.32 23.27
N ASN A 335 -3.31 -22.98 24.54
CA ASN A 335 -2.66 -23.94 25.45
C ASN A 335 -2.91 -23.57 26.91
N VAL A 336 -3.92 -24.21 27.51
CA VAL A 336 -3.77 -24.75 28.87
C VAL A 336 -2.77 -25.92 28.77
N GLN A 337 -1.56 -25.64 28.31
CA GLN A 337 -0.40 -26.37 28.81
C GLN A 337 -0.05 -25.65 30.08
N THR A 338 -0.52 -26.23 31.18
CA THR A 338 0.14 -26.12 32.47
C THR A 338 1.65 -26.17 32.21
N GLY A 339 2.28 -24.99 32.25
CA GLY A 339 3.71 -24.86 32.30
C GLY A 339 4.17 -25.44 33.63
N GLN A 340 4.19 -26.77 33.74
CA GLN A 340 5.09 -27.46 34.65
C GLN A 340 6.49 -27.14 34.14
N ARG A 341 7.00 -25.97 34.54
CA ARG A 341 8.41 -25.88 34.90
C ARG A 341 8.61 -26.95 35.95
N GLN A 342 9.22 -28.08 35.58
CA GLN A 342 9.94 -28.90 36.54
C GLN A 342 10.97 -27.97 37.19
N ARG A 343 10.60 -27.44 38.36
CA ARG A 343 11.55 -26.84 39.27
C ARG A 343 12.21 -28.02 39.97
N ASP A 344 13.49 -28.23 39.69
CA ASP A 344 14.33 -29.09 40.50
C ASP A 344 14.28 -28.59 41.95
N HIS A 345 13.52 -29.27 42.80
CA HIS A 345 13.47 -29.01 44.24
C HIS A 345 14.56 -29.80 44.96
N GLN A 346 15.81 -29.68 44.53
CA GLN A 346 16.93 -30.07 45.38
C GLN A 346 17.16 -28.94 46.39
N ARG A 347 16.58 -29.09 47.58
CA ARG A 347 16.94 -28.29 48.75
C ARG A 347 18.38 -28.63 49.15
N SER A 348 19.26 -27.63 49.13
CA SER A 348 20.59 -27.71 49.74
C SER A 348 20.44 -27.79 51.27
N PRO A 349 21.20 -28.66 51.98
CA PRO A 349 21.11 -28.82 53.43
C PRO A 349 21.94 -27.74 54.17
N ALA A 350 21.70 -26.47 53.86
CA ALA A 350 22.45 -25.35 54.42
C ALA A 350 21.56 -24.14 54.69
N GLU A 351 20.43 -24.33 55.39
CA GLU A 351 19.71 -23.21 56.00
C GLU A 351 18.82 -23.69 57.16
N THR A 352 19.44 -24.44 58.08
CA THR A 352 18.88 -24.73 59.40
C THR A 352 19.74 -24.07 60.46
N ARG A 353 19.57 -22.75 60.66
CA ARG A 353 19.78 -22.06 61.95
C ARG A 353 19.59 -20.55 61.79
N GLY A 354 18.60 -20.00 62.47
CA GLY A 354 18.45 -18.55 62.55
C GLY A 354 17.11 -18.04 63.07
N ARG A 355 16.53 -18.70 64.08
CA ARG A 355 15.37 -18.21 64.82
C ARG A 355 15.73 -16.91 65.54
N ARG A 356 15.15 -15.77 65.13
CA ARG A 356 14.92 -14.61 66.01
C ARG A 356 13.57 -13.98 65.71
N THR A 357 12.74 -14.00 66.74
CA THR A 357 11.44 -13.35 66.91
C THR A 357 11.62 -11.86 67.20
N ALA A 358 10.83 -11.00 66.57
CA ALA A 358 10.60 -9.63 67.01
C ALA A 358 9.11 -9.28 66.81
N ALA A 359 8.59 -8.51 67.77
CA ALA A 359 7.18 -8.35 68.17
C ALA A 359 6.34 -7.41 67.27
N PRO A 360 4.98 -7.45 67.38
CA PRO A 360 4.08 -6.54 66.69
C PRO A 360 3.91 -5.23 67.47
N ALA A 361 3.54 -4.15 66.78
CA ALA A 361 3.03 -2.94 67.41
C ALA A 361 1.69 -2.53 66.78
N ASP A 362 0.71 -2.35 67.67
CA ASP A 362 -0.62 -1.73 67.54
C ASP A 362 -0.50 -0.26 67.06
N GLY A 363 -1.52 0.51 66.64
CA GLY A 363 -2.97 0.39 66.62
C GLY A 363 -3.55 1.78 66.28
N VAL A 364 -4.60 1.78 65.45
CA VAL A 364 -5.79 2.66 65.30
C VAL A 364 -5.80 4.11 65.84
N GLN A 365 -6.36 5.03 65.03
CA GLN A 365 -7.42 6.06 65.29
C GLN A 365 -7.25 7.25 64.31
N ASP A 366 -8.23 8.05 63.89
CA ASP A 366 -9.67 7.99 63.65
C ASP A 366 -10.02 9.31 62.87
N LEU A 367 -11.25 9.41 62.36
CA LEU A 367 -11.99 10.47 61.61
C LEU A 367 -11.58 11.97 61.82
N SER A 368 -11.86 12.94 60.92
CA SER A 368 -13.22 13.44 60.59
C SER A 368 -13.29 14.55 59.51
N VAL A 369 -14.31 14.44 58.64
CA VAL A 369 -15.31 15.43 58.15
C VAL A 369 -14.99 16.95 58.22
N SER A 370 -15.10 17.68 57.09
CA SER A 370 -16.08 18.79 56.87
C SER A 370 -15.70 19.77 55.74
N ASN A 371 -16.73 20.16 54.99
CA ASN A 371 -16.82 21.28 54.04
C ASN A 371 -16.45 22.63 54.66
N VAL A 372 -15.84 23.56 53.90
CA VAL A 372 -16.31 24.96 53.71
C VAL A 372 -15.70 25.55 52.41
N ALA A 373 -16.51 26.34 51.72
CA ALA A 373 -16.24 27.14 50.53
C ALA A 373 -15.13 28.20 50.69
N ASP A 374 -14.64 28.71 49.55
CA ASP A 374 -14.48 30.17 49.43
C ASP A 374 -14.77 30.66 48.01
N HIS A 375 -15.37 31.84 47.99
CA HIS A 375 -16.08 32.51 46.91
C HIS A 375 -15.26 33.74 46.53
N ARG A 376 -15.00 34.00 45.24
CA ARG A 376 -14.58 35.34 44.78
C ARG A 376 -15.24 35.73 43.46
N GLN A 377 -16.29 36.53 43.60
CA GLN A 377 -16.76 37.59 42.70
C GLN A 377 -15.61 38.58 42.36
N ALA A 378 -15.63 39.47 41.37
CA ALA A 378 -16.39 39.72 40.13
C ALA A 378 -15.80 41.03 39.52
N GLY A 379 -15.91 41.19 38.18
CA GLY A 379 -15.91 42.47 37.44
C GLY A 379 -14.56 43.18 37.21
N SER A 380 -14.36 44.05 36.19
CA SER A 380 -15.13 44.47 35.02
C SER A 380 -14.22 45.33 34.11
N ALA A 381 -14.50 45.32 32.81
CA ALA A 381 -14.22 46.35 31.78
C ALA A 381 -12.78 46.86 31.50
N ARG A 382 -12.29 46.67 30.26
CA ARG A 382 -12.28 47.72 29.21
C ARG A 382 -11.64 47.27 27.89
N SER A 383 -12.36 47.63 26.82
CA SER A 383 -12.08 47.67 25.39
C SER A 383 -10.67 48.08 24.94
N ARG A 384 -10.10 47.37 23.95
CA ARG A 384 -9.85 47.92 22.59
C ARG A 384 -9.37 46.86 21.58
N ASP A 385 -10.11 46.82 20.47
CA ASP A 385 -9.70 46.63 19.07
C ASP A 385 -8.86 45.42 18.62
N GLY A 386 -9.48 44.62 17.75
CA GLY A 386 -8.83 43.58 16.94
C GLY A 386 -9.84 42.70 16.24
N ALA A 387 -10.61 43.26 15.31
CA ALA A 387 -11.56 42.54 14.46
C ALA A 387 -10.85 41.46 13.61
N LEU A 388 -11.17 40.19 13.85
CA LEU A 388 -10.93 39.09 12.91
C LEU A 388 -12.28 38.71 12.30
N LEU A 389 -12.66 39.45 11.26
CA LEU A 389 -13.62 38.97 10.29
C LEU A 389 -12.85 38.08 9.31
N LEU A 390 -13.22 36.80 9.28
CA LEU A 390 -12.94 35.89 8.18
C LEU A 390 -13.46 36.49 6.88
N PRO A 391 -12.70 36.38 5.80
CA PRO A 391 -13.28 35.89 4.56
C PRO A 391 -12.53 34.66 4.06
N SER A 392 -13.32 33.73 3.52
CA SER A 392 -13.10 32.98 2.28
C SER A 392 -11.66 32.93 1.74
N ASP A 393 -11.13 31.71 1.61
CA ASP A 393 -10.49 31.19 0.38
C ASP A 393 -9.42 30.14 0.74
N ALA A 394 -9.77 28.87 0.53
CA ALA A 394 -8.77 27.83 0.31
C ALA A 394 -8.95 27.32 -1.13
N HIS A 395 -8.21 27.97 -2.02
CA HIS A 395 -8.06 27.63 -3.43
C HIS A 395 -7.67 26.15 -3.61
N VAL A 396 -8.56 25.37 -4.23
CA VAL A 396 -8.19 24.09 -4.85
C VAL A 396 -7.95 24.37 -6.34
N HIS A 397 -6.71 24.71 -6.68
CA HIS A 397 -6.29 24.78 -8.08
C HIS A 397 -6.04 23.38 -8.65
N LEU A 398 -6.66 23.19 -9.81
CA LEU A 398 -6.63 22.05 -10.70
C LEU A 398 -5.33 22.07 -11.55
N GLY A 399 -4.76 20.90 -11.82
CA GLY A 399 -4.41 20.45 -13.18
C GLY A 399 -3.25 21.09 -13.97
N GLN A 400 -2.20 20.28 -14.12
CA GLN A 400 -1.34 20.03 -15.30
C GLN A 400 -0.39 21.10 -15.90
N SER A 401 0.88 20.71 -16.06
CA SER A 401 1.61 20.79 -17.35
C SER A 401 2.95 20.02 -17.32
N GLN A 402 3.01 18.99 -18.18
CA GLN A 402 4.12 18.53 -19.05
C GLN A 402 5.50 18.06 -18.50
N PRO A 403 6.20 17.19 -19.28
CA PRO A 403 7.32 16.37 -18.82
C PRO A 403 8.69 16.95 -19.20
N GLY A 404 9.62 17.00 -18.24
CA GLY A 404 11.03 17.28 -18.50
C GLY A 404 11.88 16.12 -18.02
N GLY A 405 12.51 15.40 -18.95
CA GLY A 405 13.70 14.62 -18.63
C GLY A 405 14.89 15.57 -18.42
N ASP A 406 15.85 15.22 -17.58
CA ASP A 406 17.09 14.65 -18.11
C ASP A 406 17.96 14.03 -17.01
N SER A 407 18.88 13.22 -17.49
CA SER A 407 19.83 12.31 -16.88
C SER A 407 20.85 12.90 -15.89
N GLY A 408 21.17 12.08 -14.88
CA GLY A 408 22.47 11.86 -14.24
C GLY A 408 23.51 12.99 -14.16
N LEU A 409 23.98 13.26 -12.94
CA LEU A 409 25.35 13.02 -12.45
C LEU A 409 25.51 13.68 -11.06
N ARG A 410 26.30 13.05 -10.17
CA ARG A 410 26.57 13.53 -8.79
C ARG A 410 27.53 14.76 -8.77
N PRO A 411 28.01 15.20 -7.59
CA PRO A 411 27.55 16.34 -6.83
C PRO A 411 28.54 17.53 -6.85
N SER A 412 28.10 18.71 -6.40
CA SER A 412 29.00 19.84 -6.15
C SER A 412 28.79 20.36 -4.74
N VAL A 413 29.80 20.21 -3.89
CA VAL A 413 30.09 21.15 -2.79
C VAL A 413 31.48 21.72 -3.11
N PRO A 414 31.76 22.99 -2.82
CA PRO A 414 32.71 23.19 -1.73
C PRO A 414 32.45 24.43 -0.87
N GLY A 415 32.66 24.27 0.44
CA GLY A 415 32.88 25.34 1.40
C GLY A 415 33.74 24.84 2.57
N GLY A 416 35.03 25.15 2.54
CA GLY A 416 36.04 24.91 3.60
C GLY A 416 36.70 23.52 3.54
N GLY A 417 38.01 23.34 3.53
CA GLY A 417 39.14 24.19 3.88
C GLY A 417 40.12 23.36 4.73
N ARG A 418 41.42 23.41 4.36
CA ARG A 418 42.59 22.67 4.94
C ARG A 418 42.73 21.24 4.40
N GLY A 419 43.85 20.78 3.84
CA GLY A 419 45.18 21.34 3.63
C GLY A 419 46.18 20.18 3.46
N ARG A 420 47.25 20.43 2.69
CA ARG A 420 48.53 19.69 2.57
C ARG A 420 48.67 18.51 1.60
N ARG A 421 49.37 18.87 0.49
CA ARG A 421 50.68 18.36 -0.02
C ARG A 421 50.79 17.00 -0.73
N ASN A 422 51.31 17.13 -1.96
CA ASN A 422 52.29 16.30 -2.70
C ASN A 422 51.95 14.83 -2.95
N GLY A 423 52.12 14.25 -4.13
CA GLY A 423 52.71 14.66 -5.41
C GLY A 423 52.82 13.42 -6.33
N SER A 424 53.04 13.67 -7.62
CA SER A 424 53.56 12.75 -8.68
C SER A 424 52.78 11.44 -8.97
N THR A 425 52.02 11.35 -10.07
CA THR A 425 52.45 10.82 -11.40
C THR A 425 53.09 9.43 -11.38
N ALA A 426 52.38 8.42 -11.88
CA ALA A 426 52.85 7.56 -12.98
C ALA A 426 51.80 6.47 -13.30
N GLU A 427 51.37 6.47 -14.57
CA GLU A 427 50.83 5.30 -15.24
C GLU A 427 51.86 4.16 -15.28
N ARG A 428 51.40 2.91 -15.20
CA ARG A 428 51.60 1.88 -16.23
C ARG A 428 50.98 0.56 -15.82
N GLY A 429 50.16 0.02 -16.71
CA GLY A 429 49.71 -1.36 -16.67
C GLY A 429 50.75 -2.35 -17.19
N ARG A 430 50.54 -3.60 -16.78
CA ARG A 430 50.88 -4.92 -17.38
C ARG A 430 50.91 -5.90 -16.19
N GLY A 431 50.15 -6.98 -16.13
CA GLY A 431 49.83 -7.94 -17.19
C GLY A 431 50.75 -9.15 -17.03
N GLY A 432 50.18 -10.33 -16.74
CA GLY A 432 50.87 -11.62 -16.68
C GLY A 432 50.74 -12.31 -15.31
N SER A 433 49.75 -13.19 -15.07
CA SER A 433 49.61 -14.59 -15.54
C SER A 433 50.30 -15.63 -14.65
N GLY A 434 49.51 -16.18 -13.70
CA GLY A 434 49.47 -17.60 -13.28
C GLY A 434 50.68 -18.25 -12.60
N PRO A 435 50.59 -19.54 -12.24
CA PRO A 435 49.65 -20.08 -11.24
C PRO A 435 50.34 -21.06 -10.24
N ALA A 436 49.53 -21.56 -9.30
CA ALA A 436 49.71 -22.83 -8.56
C ALA A 436 50.87 -22.87 -7.52
N ALA A 437 50.82 -23.58 -6.40
CA ALA A 437 49.88 -24.55 -5.84
C ALA A 437 50.30 -24.83 -4.38
N VAL A 438 49.32 -25.24 -3.56
CA VAL A 438 49.40 -26.37 -2.61
C VAL A 438 50.47 -26.29 -1.52
N SER A 439 50.07 -25.91 -0.30
CA SER A 439 49.77 -26.79 0.83
C SER A 439 51.01 -27.33 1.55
N GLN A 440 51.11 -27.02 2.84
CA GLN A 440 51.26 -28.06 3.87
C GLN A 440 50.98 -27.46 5.25
N GLU A 441 49.98 -28.04 5.92
CA GLU A 441 49.87 -28.02 7.37
C GLU A 441 51.09 -28.69 8.00
N THR A 442 51.48 -28.25 9.19
CA THR A 442 51.73 -29.18 10.30
C THR A 442 51.81 -28.44 11.64
N THR A 443 50.84 -28.77 12.50
CA THR A 443 50.98 -29.18 13.90
C THR A 443 51.71 -28.32 14.93
N GLY A 444 51.03 -28.16 16.08
CA GLY A 444 51.64 -28.11 17.41
C GLY A 444 50.94 -27.11 18.34
N THR A 445 49.94 -27.54 19.13
CA THR A 445 50.02 -27.81 20.59
C THR A 445 50.41 -26.60 21.46
N ALA A 446 49.88 -26.32 22.64
CA ALA A 446 48.75 -26.77 23.45
C ALA A 446 48.71 -25.75 24.63
N THR A 447 47.52 -25.47 25.15
CA THR A 447 47.23 -24.84 26.47
C THR A 447 47.84 -25.68 27.63
N PRO A 448 47.84 -25.33 28.96
CA PRO A 448 46.98 -24.39 29.72
C PRO A 448 47.66 -23.68 30.94
N ALA A 449 46.79 -23.12 31.81
CA ALA A 449 46.99 -22.69 33.21
C ALA A 449 47.42 -21.22 33.41
N GLY A 450 46.94 -20.48 34.41
CA GLY A 450 46.10 -20.81 35.56
C GLY A 450 45.83 -19.53 36.36
N ALA A 451 44.81 -19.59 37.22
CA ALA A 451 44.15 -18.49 37.89
C ALA A 451 44.97 -17.75 38.97
N THR A 452 44.60 -16.50 39.23
CA THR A 452 44.32 -15.83 40.54
C THR A 452 44.07 -14.35 40.20
N GLY A 453 42.99 -13.67 40.59
CA GLY A 453 42.48 -13.46 41.93
C GLY A 453 42.62 -11.96 42.27
N GLY A 454 41.57 -11.16 42.06
CA GLY A 454 41.61 -9.72 42.36
C GLY A 454 40.24 -9.04 42.29
N ARG A 455 39.51 -9.04 43.42
CA ARG A 455 38.29 -8.25 43.64
C ARG A 455 38.63 -6.76 43.72
N ARG A 456 37.89 -5.90 43.01
CA ARG A 456 37.55 -4.55 43.51
C ARG A 456 36.14 -4.14 43.07
N ALA A 457 35.36 -3.73 44.05
CA ALA A 457 34.03 -3.17 43.95
C ALA A 457 34.08 -1.73 43.42
N GLY A 458 33.04 -1.31 42.69
CA GLY A 458 32.88 0.07 42.22
C GLY A 458 31.48 0.28 41.66
N ALA A 459 30.66 1.02 42.41
CA ALA A 459 29.24 1.26 42.25
C ALA A 459 28.77 1.72 40.85
N GLY A 460 27.66 1.13 40.40
CA GLY A 460 26.93 1.54 39.19
C GLY A 460 26.05 2.77 39.41
N LYS A 461 25.90 3.58 38.35
CA LYS A 461 24.87 4.62 38.22
C LYS A 461 23.79 4.15 37.23
N PRO A 462 22.50 4.16 37.59
CA PRO A 462 21.42 3.71 36.71
C PRO A 462 21.00 4.81 35.73
N ARG A 463 20.61 4.39 34.52
CA ARG A 463 20.09 5.24 33.45
C ARG A 463 18.62 5.57 33.71
N ASN A 464 18.27 6.83 33.44
CA ASN A 464 16.94 7.44 33.60
C ASN A 464 15.79 6.61 33.00
N ALA A 465 14.83 6.22 33.86
CA ALA A 465 13.52 5.73 33.44
C ALA A 465 12.50 6.89 33.55
N ARG A 466 11.92 7.26 32.41
CA ARG A 466 10.75 8.15 32.30
C ARG A 466 9.55 7.52 33.01
N VAL A 467 8.97 8.27 33.94
CA VAL A 467 7.70 7.96 34.61
C VAL A 467 6.58 7.90 33.57
N ARG A 468 5.91 6.74 33.46
CA ARG A 468 4.67 6.59 32.68
C ARG A 468 3.50 6.64 33.66
N ALA A 469 2.60 7.61 33.45
CA ALA A 469 1.39 7.81 34.24
C ALA A 469 0.53 6.53 34.32
N GLY A 470 -0.15 6.37 35.46
CA GLY A 470 -0.69 5.11 35.97
C GLY A 470 -1.70 4.38 35.08
N ARG A 471 -1.52 3.06 34.99
CA ARG A 471 -2.60 2.11 34.67
C ARG A 471 -3.32 1.76 35.97
N VAL A 472 -4.58 2.18 36.09
CA VAL A 472 -5.50 1.62 37.10
C VAL A 472 -5.85 0.21 36.64
N VAL A 473 -5.23 -0.79 37.26
CA VAL A 473 -5.50 -2.20 36.99
C VAL A 473 -6.84 -2.57 37.66
N PRO A 474 -7.83 -3.09 36.90
CA PRO A 474 -9.12 -3.50 37.47
C PRO A 474 -8.94 -4.54 38.58
N PRO A 475 -9.83 -4.59 39.59
CA PRO A 475 -9.68 -5.47 40.76
C PRO A 475 -9.50 -6.96 40.40
N TYR A 476 -10.17 -7.44 39.34
CA TYR A 476 -10.04 -8.81 38.86
C TYR A 476 -8.65 -9.15 38.28
N ALA A 477 -7.91 -8.16 37.79
CA ALA A 477 -6.55 -8.34 37.28
C ALA A 477 -5.48 -8.29 38.39
N LYS A 478 -5.87 -8.03 39.65
CA LYS A 478 -5.00 -8.17 40.83
C LYS A 478 -5.06 -9.56 41.45
N ASN A 479 -6.04 -10.38 41.10
CA ASN A 479 -6.20 -11.74 41.62
C ASN A 479 -6.60 -12.71 40.48
N PRO A 480 -5.64 -13.44 39.88
CA PRO A 480 -5.86 -14.24 38.67
C PRO A 480 -6.80 -15.44 38.84
N HIS A 481 -7.32 -15.69 40.05
CA HIS A 481 -8.27 -16.77 40.34
C HIS A 481 -9.69 -16.29 40.62
N ARG A 482 -9.97 -14.98 40.57
CA ARG A 482 -11.33 -14.46 40.76
C ARG A 482 -12.08 -14.46 39.42
N VAL A 483 -13.16 -15.24 39.35
CA VAL A 483 -14.10 -15.22 38.21
C VAL A 483 -14.82 -13.87 38.20
N ALA A 484 -14.90 -13.21 37.04
CA ALA A 484 -15.58 -11.93 36.89
C ALA A 484 -17.07 -12.08 37.17
N THR A 485 -17.63 -11.24 38.04
CA THR A 485 -19.07 -11.23 38.33
C THR A 485 -19.82 -10.42 37.26
N ILE A 486 -21.14 -10.59 37.19
CA ILE A 486 -22.00 -9.81 36.28
C ILE A 486 -21.82 -8.30 36.53
N ALA A 487 -21.68 -7.89 37.81
CA ALA A 487 -21.41 -6.50 38.17
C ALA A 487 -20.06 -5.98 37.61
N ASP A 488 -19.02 -6.80 37.57
CA ASP A 488 -17.71 -6.42 37.01
C ASP A 488 -17.81 -6.20 35.49
N ILE A 489 -18.63 -7.00 34.80
CA ILE A 489 -18.88 -6.89 33.36
C ILE A 489 -19.68 -5.62 33.07
N GLU A 490 -20.71 -5.33 33.86
CA GLU A 490 -21.51 -4.10 33.73
C GLU A 490 -20.69 -2.83 34.02
N GLU A 491 -19.81 -2.85 35.03
CA GLU A 491 -18.94 -1.71 35.32
C GLU A 491 -17.90 -1.49 34.22
N ARG A 492 -17.35 -2.57 33.64
CA ARG A 492 -16.47 -2.48 32.46
C ARG A 492 -17.22 -1.96 31.24
N GLY A 493 -18.45 -2.42 31.02
CA GLY A 493 -19.32 -1.93 29.95
C GLY A 493 -19.59 -0.43 30.09
N ARG A 494 -20.01 0.03 31.28
CA ARG A 494 -20.19 1.45 31.58
C ARG A 494 -18.92 2.26 31.32
N ARG A 495 -17.75 1.83 31.80
CA ARG A 495 -16.50 2.57 31.54
C ARG A 495 -16.08 2.62 30.07
N LEU A 496 -16.34 1.58 29.29
CA LEU A 496 -15.99 1.54 27.87
C LEU A 496 -16.97 2.33 27.00
N PHE A 497 -18.26 2.30 27.35
CA PHE A 497 -19.32 2.80 26.47
C PHE A 497 -19.98 4.10 26.96
N ASP A 498 -19.92 4.46 28.25
CA ASP A 498 -20.48 5.72 28.74
C ASP A 498 -19.77 6.98 28.19
N PRO A 499 -18.45 6.99 27.93
CA PRO A 499 -17.81 8.09 27.21
C PRO A 499 -18.33 8.28 25.77
N LEU A 500 -18.94 7.24 25.19
CA LEU A 500 -19.54 7.24 23.85
C LEU A 500 -21.02 7.65 23.87
N LYS A 501 -21.65 7.78 25.05
CA LYS A 501 -23.05 8.18 25.24
C LYS A 501 -23.24 9.68 25.43
N LYS A 502 -22.29 10.53 25.04
CA LYS A 502 -22.55 11.98 25.07
C LYS A 502 -23.76 12.30 24.19
N PRO A 503 -24.80 12.97 24.71
CA PRO A 503 -25.87 13.46 23.86
C PRO A 503 -25.28 14.52 22.93
N SER A 504 -25.58 14.41 21.65
CA SER A 504 -25.48 15.54 20.72
C SER A 504 -26.43 16.63 21.22
N ASP A 505 -25.90 17.77 21.65
CA ASP A 505 -26.67 18.99 21.90
C ASP A 505 -27.18 19.57 20.57
N ASN A 506 -28.08 18.84 19.92
CA ASN A 506 -28.93 19.30 18.82
C ASN A 506 -30.17 18.39 18.76
N ALA A 507 -30.95 18.38 19.84
CA ALA A 507 -32.33 17.93 19.78
C ALA A 507 -33.16 19.05 19.11
N LEU A 508 -33.29 18.97 17.78
CA LEU A 508 -34.38 19.64 17.07
C LEU A 508 -35.69 18.99 17.50
N VAL A 509 -36.37 19.63 18.44
CA VAL A 509 -37.75 19.32 18.83
C VAL A 509 -38.65 19.72 17.66
N PHE A 510 -39.11 18.73 16.88
CA PHE A 510 -40.19 18.92 15.94
C PHE A 510 -41.53 18.85 16.69
N TYR A 511 -42.20 19.99 16.83
CA TYR A 511 -43.61 20.03 17.15
C TYR A 511 -44.41 19.50 15.95
N LEU A 512 -45.10 18.39 16.14
CA LEU A 512 -46.19 17.94 15.25
C LEU A 512 -47.42 18.79 15.56
N SER A 513 -47.83 19.65 14.62
CA SER A 513 -49.19 20.20 14.62
C SER A 513 -50.16 19.10 14.13
N PRO A 514 -51.29 18.85 14.83
CA PRO A 514 -52.30 17.92 14.36
C PRO A 514 -53.17 18.56 13.26
N PRO A 515 -53.88 17.76 12.45
CA PRO A 515 -54.61 18.26 11.30
C PRO A 515 -55.98 18.81 11.71
N LEU A 516 -56.21 20.10 11.44
CA LEU A 516 -57.34 20.68 10.69
C LEU A 516 -57.24 22.20 10.69
#